data_AF-A0A3L9I105-F1
#
_entry.id   AF-A0A3L9I105-F1
#
_cell.length_a   1.000
_cell.length_b   1.000
_cell.length_c   1.000
_cell.angle_alpha   90.00
_cell.angle_beta   90.00
_cell.angle_gamma   90.00
#
_symmetry.space_group_name_H-M   'P 1'
#
loop_
_entity.id
_entity.type
_entity.pdbx_description
1 polymer ?
#
loop_
_entity_poly.entity_id
_entity_poly.type
_entity_poly.pdbx_seq_one_letter_code
_entity_poly.pdbx_strand_id
1 'polypeptide(L)'
;MATTTAECLTQETMDYHALNAMLNLYDSAGRIQFDKDRQAVDAFMATHVRPNSVTFSSQQQRLNWLVNEGYYDESVLNRYSRDFVITLFAHAHTSGFRFQTFLGAWKFYTSYTLKTFDGKRYLEDFADRVTMVALTLAQGDATLALQLTDEMLSGRFQPATPTFLNCGKQQRGELVSCFLLRIEDNMESIGRAVNSALQLSKRGGGVAFLLSNLREAGAPIKRIENQSSGVIPVMKMLEDAFSYANQLGARQGAGAVYLHAHHPDILRFLDTKRENADEKIRIKTLSLGVVIPDITFHLAKENAQMALFSPYDVERVYGKPFADIAISEHYDELVADERIRKKYLNARDFFQRLAEIQFESGYPYIMYEDTVNRANPIAGRINMSNL
;
A
#
# COMPACT_ATOMS: atom_id res chain seq x y z
N MET A 1 -16.55 -24.05 60.87
CA MET A 1 -16.66 -24.04 59.39
C MET A 1 -17.26 -22.71 58.99
N ALA A 2 -16.42 -21.78 58.53
CA ALA A 2 -16.85 -20.50 57.97
C ALA A 2 -16.36 -20.47 56.53
N THR A 3 -17.30 -20.53 55.60
CA THR A 3 -17.09 -20.50 54.15
C THR A 3 -16.87 -19.04 53.76
N THR A 4 -15.64 -18.68 53.41
CA THR A 4 -15.33 -17.38 52.78
C THR A 4 -15.60 -17.49 51.28
N THR A 5 -16.76 -16.99 50.85
CA THR A 5 -16.99 -16.60 49.46
C THR A 5 -16.07 -15.42 49.13
N ALA A 6 -15.15 -15.63 48.20
CA ALA A 6 -14.33 -14.57 47.64
C ALA A 6 -15.23 -13.69 46.75
N GLU A 7 -15.74 -12.60 47.31
CA GLU A 7 -16.30 -11.51 46.52
C GLU A 7 -15.16 -10.89 45.70
N CYS A 8 -15.34 -10.89 44.37
CA CYS A 8 -14.47 -10.16 43.45
C CYS A 8 -14.57 -8.67 43.79
N LEU A 9 -13.57 -8.16 44.53
CA LEU A 9 -13.43 -6.75 44.87
C LEU A 9 -13.57 -5.92 43.59
N THR A 10 -14.43 -4.92 43.66
CA THR A 10 -14.65 -3.87 42.65
C THR A 10 -13.31 -3.39 42.12
N GLN A 11 -12.96 -3.81 40.91
CA GLN A 11 -11.74 -3.44 40.22
C GLN A 11 -11.81 -1.92 39.99
N GLU A 12 -10.92 -1.14 40.63
CA GLU A 12 -10.68 0.26 40.27
C GLU A 12 -10.63 0.33 38.75
N THR A 13 -11.37 1.25 38.13
CA THR A 13 -11.41 1.43 36.67
C THR A 13 -9.99 1.60 36.14
N MET A 14 -9.39 0.48 35.73
CA MET A 14 -8.01 0.46 35.28
C MET A 14 -7.96 1.07 33.90
N ASP A 15 -7.32 2.22 33.79
CA ASP A 15 -7.04 2.88 32.52
C ASP A 15 -6.11 1.98 31.69
N TYR A 16 -6.65 1.42 30.61
CA TYR A 16 -5.92 0.55 29.69
C TYR A 16 -4.79 1.28 28.96
N HIS A 17 -4.87 2.60 28.78
CA HIS A 17 -3.76 3.38 28.23
C HIS A 17 -2.61 3.50 29.23
N ALA A 18 -2.91 3.74 30.51
CA ALA A 18 -1.91 3.76 31.56
C ALA A 18 -1.22 2.40 31.72
N LEU A 19 -1.98 1.29 31.66
CA LEU A 19 -1.41 -0.06 31.70
C LEU A 19 -0.48 -0.34 30.51
N ASN A 20 -0.87 0.04 29.29
CA ASN A 20 -0.01 -0.08 28.11
C ASN A 20 1.25 0.79 28.22
N ALA A 21 1.16 1.98 28.82
CA ALA A 21 2.31 2.86 29.04
C ALA A 21 3.37 2.25 29.98
N MET A 22 3.00 1.28 30.84
CA MET A 22 3.95 0.58 31.72
C MET A 22 4.99 -0.24 30.94
N LEU A 23 4.72 -0.58 29.66
CA LEU A 23 5.73 -1.20 28.79
C LEU A 23 6.93 -0.28 28.50
N ASN A 24 6.78 1.03 28.72
CA ASN A 24 7.84 2.01 28.52
C ASN A 24 8.66 2.28 29.81
N LEU A 25 8.45 1.48 30.87
CA LEU A 25 9.17 1.58 32.13
C LEU A 25 10.00 0.32 32.36
N TYR A 26 11.24 0.54 32.82
CA TYR A 26 12.12 -0.52 33.29
C TYR A 26 12.07 -0.61 34.82
N ASP A 27 12.11 -1.83 35.34
CA ASP A 27 12.35 -2.04 36.77
C ASP A 27 13.82 -1.77 37.15
N SER A 28 14.14 -1.89 38.44
CA SER A 28 15.50 -1.69 38.95
C SER A 28 16.54 -2.67 38.40
N ALA A 29 16.11 -3.77 37.75
CA ALA A 29 16.96 -4.74 37.09
C ALA A 29 16.96 -4.59 35.56
N GLY A 30 16.37 -3.52 35.01
CA GLY A 30 16.30 -3.27 33.57
C GLY A 30 15.30 -4.15 32.83
N ARG A 31 14.29 -4.72 33.50
CA ARG A 31 13.27 -5.59 32.90
C ARG A 31 11.97 -4.84 32.61
N ILE A 32 11.28 -5.25 31.55
CA ILE A 32 9.98 -4.72 31.15
C ILE A 32 8.87 -5.57 31.78
N GLN A 33 7.80 -4.92 32.24
CA GLN A 33 6.64 -5.56 32.88
C GLN A 33 5.61 -6.02 31.83
N PHE A 34 5.92 -7.04 31.02
CA PHE A 34 5.07 -7.47 29.90
C PHE A 34 3.63 -7.85 30.28
N ASP A 35 3.40 -8.36 31.49
CA ASP A 35 2.05 -8.71 31.96
C ASP A 35 1.10 -7.49 32.06
N LYS A 36 1.66 -6.27 32.10
CA LYS A 36 0.85 -5.04 32.06
C LYS A 36 0.13 -4.85 30.72
N ASP A 37 0.70 -5.33 29.61
CA ASP A 37 0.03 -5.29 28.31
C ASP A 37 -1.18 -6.24 28.28
N ARG A 38 -1.05 -7.43 28.87
CA ARG A 38 -2.17 -8.38 28.99
C ARG A 38 -3.30 -7.79 29.85
N GLN A 39 -2.95 -7.16 30.96
CA GLN A 39 -3.91 -6.42 31.79
C GLN A 39 -4.57 -5.29 31.00
N ALA A 40 -3.84 -4.60 30.11
CA ALA A 40 -4.39 -3.58 29.24
C ALA A 40 -5.39 -4.16 28.23
N VAL A 41 -5.12 -5.33 27.63
CA VAL A 41 -6.09 -6.04 26.78
C VAL A 41 -7.37 -6.34 27.57
N ASP A 42 -7.24 -6.97 28.74
CA ASP A 42 -8.38 -7.37 29.54
C ASP A 42 -9.23 -6.17 29.98
N ALA A 43 -8.57 -5.10 30.44
CA ALA A 43 -9.22 -3.84 30.80
C ALA A 43 -9.92 -3.21 29.59
N PHE A 44 -9.26 -3.12 28.43
CA PHE A 44 -9.85 -2.57 27.20
C PHE A 44 -11.08 -3.36 26.75
N MET A 45 -11.00 -4.69 26.76
CA MET A 45 -12.12 -5.55 26.41
C MET A 45 -13.29 -5.38 27.39
N ALA A 46 -13.00 -5.22 28.69
CA ALA A 46 -14.00 -5.08 29.75
C ALA A 46 -14.69 -3.73 29.79
N THR A 47 -13.94 -2.64 29.72
CA THR A 47 -14.44 -1.29 29.98
C THR A 47 -14.83 -0.54 28.72
N HIS A 48 -14.29 -0.94 27.56
CA HIS A 48 -14.57 -0.27 26.28
C HIS A 48 -15.28 -1.16 25.26
N VAL A 49 -14.73 -2.32 24.93
CA VAL A 49 -15.28 -3.14 23.83
C VAL A 49 -16.64 -3.73 24.18
N ARG A 50 -16.76 -4.49 25.28
CA ARG A 50 -18.00 -5.15 25.67
C ARG A 50 -19.18 -4.16 25.86
N PRO A 51 -19.03 -3.04 26.59
CA PRO A 51 -20.13 -2.08 26.78
C PRO A 51 -20.60 -1.42 25.48
N ASN A 52 -19.68 -1.23 24.51
CA ASN A 52 -20.00 -0.57 23.24
C ASN A 52 -20.35 -1.56 22.11
N SER A 53 -20.34 -2.86 22.36
CA SER A 53 -20.74 -3.87 21.37
C SER A 53 -22.25 -4.07 21.36
N VAL A 54 -22.82 -4.37 20.20
CA VAL A 54 -24.25 -4.71 20.06
C VAL A 54 -24.42 -6.22 20.23
N THR A 55 -25.32 -6.63 21.12
CA THR A 55 -25.68 -8.03 21.34
C THR A 55 -27.06 -8.33 20.74
N PHE A 56 -27.21 -9.49 20.12
CA PHE A 56 -28.46 -9.96 19.54
C PHE A 56 -28.89 -11.26 20.23
N SER A 57 -30.19 -11.60 20.15
CA SER A 57 -30.71 -12.83 20.79
C SER A 57 -30.22 -14.11 20.12
N SER A 58 -29.87 -14.04 18.83
CA SER A 58 -29.36 -15.16 18.04
C SER A 58 -28.55 -14.66 16.85
N GLN A 59 -27.69 -15.53 16.31
CA GLN A 59 -26.94 -15.24 15.08
C GLN A 59 -27.88 -15.02 13.89
N GLN A 60 -29.01 -15.73 13.85
CA GLN A 60 -30.03 -15.55 12.81
C GLN A 60 -30.58 -14.12 12.82
N GLN A 61 -30.97 -13.62 14.00
CA GLN A 61 -31.49 -12.26 14.16
C GLN A 61 -30.42 -11.22 13.81
N ARG A 62 -29.17 -11.43 14.27
CA ARG A 62 -28.03 -10.55 13.97
C ARG A 62 -27.83 -10.38 12.47
N LEU A 63 -27.69 -11.49 11.74
CA LEU A 63 -27.43 -11.46 10.30
C LEU A 63 -28.59 -10.82 9.52
N ASN A 64 -29.84 -11.11 9.90
CA ASN A 64 -31.00 -10.47 9.27
C ASN A 64 -31.00 -8.96 9.51
N TRP A 65 -30.72 -8.52 10.74
CA TRP A 65 -30.65 -7.09 11.05
C TRP A 65 -29.51 -6.40 10.29
N LEU A 66 -28.31 -7.01 10.24
CA LEU A 66 -27.16 -6.46 9.51
C LEU A 66 -27.41 -6.34 8.01
N VAL A 67 -28.14 -7.29 7.40
CA VAL A 67 -28.53 -7.20 5.98
C VAL A 67 -29.59 -6.12 5.79
N ASN A 68 -30.67 -6.14 6.60
CA ASN A 68 -31.80 -5.21 6.44
C ASN A 68 -31.38 -3.74 6.62
N GLU A 69 -30.47 -3.45 7.56
CA GLU A 69 -29.94 -2.11 7.79
C GLU A 69 -28.79 -1.75 6.83
N GLY A 70 -28.44 -2.63 5.89
CA GLY A 70 -27.45 -2.35 4.85
C GLY A 70 -26.00 -2.35 5.33
N TYR A 71 -25.67 -3.15 6.34
CA TYR A 71 -24.29 -3.36 6.81
C TYR A 71 -23.60 -4.54 6.11
N TYR A 72 -24.27 -5.68 5.98
CA TYR A 72 -23.76 -6.88 5.33
C TYR A 72 -24.35 -7.08 3.94
N ASP A 73 -23.51 -7.58 3.03
CA ASP A 73 -23.91 -7.93 1.67
C ASP A 73 -24.61 -9.30 1.65
N GLU A 74 -25.91 -9.28 1.41
CA GLU A 74 -26.75 -10.48 1.34
C GLU A 74 -26.26 -11.48 0.29
N SER A 75 -25.68 -10.99 -0.82
CA SER A 75 -25.22 -11.84 -1.92
C SER A 75 -24.09 -12.79 -1.51
N VAL A 76 -23.31 -12.44 -0.48
CA VAL A 76 -22.28 -13.33 0.09
C VAL A 76 -22.93 -14.48 0.85
N LEU A 77 -23.93 -14.16 1.67
CA LEU A 77 -24.61 -15.15 2.52
C LEU A 77 -25.46 -16.12 1.69
N ASN A 78 -26.11 -15.64 0.64
CA ASN A 78 -26.99 -16.43 -0.23
C ASN A 78 -26.28 -17.54 -1.04
N ARG A 79 -24.94 -17.58 -1.04
CA ARG A 79 -24.15 -18.66 -1.65
C ARG A 79 -24.08 -19.93 -0.79
N TYR A 80 -24.56 -19.87 0.45
CA TYR A 80 -24.46 -20.96 1.42
C TYR A 80 -25.84 -21.30 2.00
N SER A 81 -25.98 -22.52 2.52
CA SER A 81 -27.13 -22.82 3.38
C SER A 81 -27.04 -22.00 4.66
N ARG A 82 -28.20 -21.58 5.17
CA ARG A 82 -28.24 -20.75 6.38
C ARG A 82 -27.67 -21.47 7.59
N ASP A 83 -27.92 -22.77 7.69
CA ASP A 83 -27.41 -23.63 8.77
C ASP A 83 -25.88 -23.69 8.77
N PHE A 84 -25.25 -23.78 7.58
CA PHE A 84 -23.81 -23.74 7.47
C PHE A 84 -23.24 -22.42 7.97
N VAL A 85 -23.82 -21.29 7.53
CA VAL A 85 -23.37 -19.95 7.97
C VAL A 85 -23.44 -19.84 9.49
N ILE A 86 -24.56 -20.19 10.12
CA ILE A 86 -24.72 -20.14 11.58
C ILE A 86 -23.70 -21.04 12.27
N THR A 87 -23.49 -22.25 11.76
CA THR A 87 -22.52 -23.22 12.30
C THR A 87 -21.09 -22.68 12.20
N LEU A 88 -20.72 -22.03 11.10
CA LEU A 88 -19.39 -21.47 10.91
C LEU A 88 -19.11 -20.31 11.86
N PHE A 89 -20.09 -19.41 12.09
CA PHE A 89 -19.96 -18.38 13.12
C PHE A 89 -19.80 -19.00 14.51
N ALA A 90 -20.59 -20.01 14.86
CA ALA A 90 -20.46 -20.70 16.15
C ALA A 90 -19.06 -21.32 16.31
N HIS A 91 -18.58 -22.02 15.29
CA HIS A 91 -17.22 -22.58 15.24
C HIS A 91 -16.16 -21.51 15.49
N ALA A 92 -16.24 -20.38 14.78
CA ALA A 92 -15.29 -19.27 14.91
C ALA A 92 -15.25 -18.70 16.33
N HIS A 93 -16.41 -18.49 16.96
CA HIS A 93 -16.53 -17.99 18.33
C HIS A 93 -16.05 -19.00 19.39
N THR A 94 -16.06 -20.30 19.08
CA THR A 94 -15.53 -21.35 19.97
C THR A 94 -14.03 -21.63 19.81
N SER A 95 -13.34 -20.96 18.87
CA SER A 95 -11.92 -21.17 18.59
C SER A 95 -10.97 -20.83 19.76
N GLY A 96 -11.44 -20.05 20.73
CA GLY A 96 -10.62 -19.58 21.85
C GLY A 96 -9.66 -18.45 21.48
N PHE A 97 -9.85 -17.78 20.34
CA PHE A 97 -9.03 -16.64 19.92
C PHE A 97 -8.95 -15.56 21.01
N ARG A 98 -7.74 -15.05 21.23
CA ARG A 98 -7.47 -13.88 22.08
C ARG A 98 -6.44 -12.98 21.41
N PHE A 99 -6.69 -11.68 21.49
CA PHE A 99 -5.66 -10.69 21.15
C PHE A 99 -4.47 -10.84 22.10
N GLN A 100 -3.28 -10.94 21.53
CA GLN A 100 -2.04 -11.13 22.29
C GLN A 100 -1.49 -9.82 22.85
N THR A 101 -1.87 -8.67 22.27
CA THR A 101 -1.39 -7.35 22.67
C THR A 101 -2.50 -6.30 22.69
N PHE A 102 -2.35 -5.28 23.54
CA PHE A 102 -3.32 -4.17 23.60
C PHE A 102 -3.44 -3.46 22.26
N LEU A 103 -2.30 -3.20 21.61
CA LEU A 103 -2.28 -2.54 20.30
C LEU A 103 -3.04 -3.36 19.24
N GLY A 104 -2.93 -4.70 19.26
CA GLY A 104 -3.66 -5.56 18.33
C GLY A 104 -5.18 -5.41 18.49
N ALA A 105 -5.67 -5.49 19.72
CA ALA A 105 -7.09 -5.31 20.03
C ALA A 105 -7.56 -3.88 19.68
N TRP A 106 -6.85 -2.87 20.18
CA TRP A 106 -7.18 -1.46 19.94
C TRP A 106 -7.19 -1.13 18.45
N LYS A 107 -6.21 -1.63 17.69
CA LYS A 107 -6.11 -1.39 16.25
C LYS A 107 -7.28 -2.02 15.50
N PHE A 108 -7.64 -3.26 15.83
CA PHE A 108 -8.77 -3.95 15.23
C PHE A 108 -10.09 -3.19 15.47
N TYR A 109 -10.40 -2.85 16.72
CA TYR A 109 -11.66 -2.18 17.05
C TYR A 109 -11.72 -0.72 16.57
N THR A 110 -10.59 -0.02 16.49
CA THR A 110 -10.60 1.37 15.99
C THR A 110 -10.67 1.46 14.47
N SER A 111 -10.03 0.53 13.74
CA SER A 111 -9.77 0.68 12.30
C SER A 111 -10.33 -0.44 11.40
N TYR A 112 -10.74 -1.60 11.93
CA TYR A 112 -11.11 -2.77 11.11
C TYR A 112 -12.55 -3.25 11.30
N THR A 113 -12.95 -3.41 12.55
CA THR A 113 -14.27 -3.95 12.88
C THR A 113 -15.39 -3.08 12.30
N LEU A 114 -16.49 -3.70 11.91
CA LEU A 114 -17.71 -2.97 11.56
C LEU A 114 -18.27 -2.21 12.77
N LYS A 115 -18.66 -0.96 12.51
CA LYS A 115 -19.36 -0.09 13.46
C LYS A 115 -20.74 0.28 12.91
N THR A 116 -21.62 0.74 13.79
CA THR A 116 -22.83 1.45 13.37
C THR A 116 -22.47 2.67 12.53
N PHE A 117 -23.36 3.10 11.63
CA PHE A 117 -23.08 4.24 10.74
C PHE A 117 -22.77 5.55 11.47
N ASP A 118 -23.28 5.73 12.69
CA ASP A 118 -22.96 6.86 13.56
C ASP A 118 -21.62 6.72 14.31
N GLY A 119 -20.91 5.59 14.13
CA GLY A 119 -19.61 5.29 14.70
C GLY A 119 -19.60 4.95 16.19
N LYS A 120 -20.76 4.85 16.85
CA LYS A 120 -20.84 4.75 18.32
C LYS A 120 -20.73 3.33 18.86
N ARG A 121 -21.13 2.31 18.11
CA ARG A 121 -21.19 0.92 18.58
C ARG A 121 -20.49 -0.04 17.64
N TYR A 122 -19.95 -1.14 18.19
CA TYR A 122 -19.35 -2.23 17.43
C TYR A 122 -20.40 -3.27 17.04
N LEU A 123 -20.34 -3.71 15.77
CA LEU A 123 -21.25 -4.71 15.20
C LEU A 123 -20.56 -6.06 14.94
N GLU A 124 -19.23 -6.09 15.00
CA GLU A 124 -18.39 -7.26 14.78
C GLU A 124 -17.34 -7.40 15.90
N ASP A 125 -16.97 -8.65 16.18
CA ASP A 125 -15.69 -8.99 16.79
C ASP A 125 -14.70 -9.56 15.75
N PHE A 126 -13.54 -10.05 16.21
CA PHE A 126 -12.54 -10.65 15.33
C PHE A 126 -13.04 -11.91 14.62
N ALA A 127 -13.72 -12.83 15.33
CA ALA A 127 -14.25 -14.06 14.78
C ALA A 127 -15.35 -13.79 13.74
N ASP A 128 -16.21 -12.80 13.96
CA ASP A 128 -17.21 -12.37 12.98
C ASP A 128 -16.55 -11.87 11.69
N ARG A 129 -15.54 -11.00 11.84
CA ARG A 129 -14.81 -10.43 10.71
C ARG A 129 -14.14 -11.52 9.89
N VAL A 130 -13.45 -12.45 10.56
CA VAL A 130 -12.82 -13.63 9.94
C VAL A 130 -13.85 -14.47 9.19
N THR A 131 -14.99 -14.78 9.82
CA THR A 131 -16.04 -15.61 9.21
C THR A 131 -16.55 -14.98 7.91
N MET A 132 -16.84 -13.68 7.91
CA MET A 132 -17.32 -13.00 6.72
C MET A 132 -16.24 -12.90 5.62
N VAL A 133 -14.95 -12.81 5.98
CA VAL A 133 -13.85 -12.89 5.01
C VAL A 133 -13.82 -14.28 4.39
N ALA A 134 -13.86 -15.33 5.19
CA ALA A 134 -13.84 -16.72 4.73
C ALA A 134 -15.02 -17.02 3.80
N LEU A 135 -16.25 -16.66 4.19
CA LEU A 135 -17.44 -16.82 3.35
C LEU A 135 -17.33 -16.07 2.02
N THR A 136 -16.75 -14.86 2.03
CA THR A 136 -16.57 -14.06 0.80
C THR A 136 -15.58 -14.71 -0.15
N LEU A 137 -14.43 -15.14 0.36
CA LEU A 137 -13.34 -15.69 -0.45
C LEU A 137 -13.61 -17.12 -0.94
N ALA A 138 -14.35 -17.91 -0.17
CA ALA A 138 -14.69 -19.29 -0.52
C ALA A 138 -15.87 -19.41 -1.52
N GLN A 139 -16.59 -18.31 -1.79
CA GLN A 139 -17.57 -18.19 -2.87
C GLN A 139 -18.64 -19.32 -2.97
N GLY A 140 -19.01 -19.94 -1.85
CA GLY A 140 -20.01 -21.03 -1.78
C GLY A 140 -19.41 -22.39 -1.44
N ASP A 141 -18.08 -22.54 -1.46
CA ASP A 141 -17.40 -23.75 -1.01
C ASP A 141 -17.31 -23.79 0.53
N ALA A 142 -18.14 -24.62 1.14
CA ALA A 142 -18.21 -24.78 2.59
C ALA A 142 -16.91 -25.31 3.22
N THR A 143 -16.18 -26.19 2.52
CA THR A 143 -14.93 -26.77 3.03
C THR A 143 -13.84 -25.71 3.05
N LEU A 144 -13.72 -24.95 1.96
CA LEU A 144 -12.76 -23.86 1.87
C LEU A 144 -13.08 -22.75 2.88
N ALA A 145 -14.37 -22.42 3.09
CA ALA A 145 -14.77 -21.44 4.09
C ALA A 145 -14.35 -21.85 5.51
N LEU A 146 -14.52 -23.13 5.87
CA LEU A 146 -14.05 -23.64 7.16
C LEU A 146 -12.53 -23.54 7.29
N GLN A 147 -11.79 -23.99 6.28
CA GLN A 147 -10.32 -23.93 6.26
C GLN A 147 -9.81 -22.49 6.40
N LEU A 148 -10.36 -21.55 5.62
CA LEU A 148 -9.98 -20.13 5.71
C LEU A 148 -10.25 -19.56 7.10
N THR A 149 -11.37 -19.90 7.73
CA THR A 149 -11.68 -19.52 9.10
C THR A 149 -10.60 -20.05 10.07
N ASP A 150 -10.23 -21.32 9.98
CA ASP A 150 -9.22 -21.93 10.85
C ASP A 150 -7.82 -21.34 10.65
N GLU A 151 -7.41 -21.14 9.40
CA GLU A 151 -6.11 -20.54 9.06
C GLU A 151 -6.00 -19.10 9.58
N MET A 152 -7.09 -18.31 9.51
CA MET A 152 -7.12 -16.95 10.03
C MET A 152 -7.18 -16.90 11.57
N LEU A 153 -8.03 -17.69 12.21
CA LEU A 153 -8.17 -17.69 13.68
C LEU A 153 -6.93 -18.24 14.40
N SER A 154 -6.22 -19.16 13.76
CA SER A 154 -4.94 -19.67 14.27
C SER A 154 -3.78 -18.69 14.10
N GLY A 155 -3.95 -17.62 13.31
CA GLY A 155 -2.90 -16.66 12.97
C GLY A 155 -1.93 -17.14 11.89
N ARG A 156 -2.20 -18.28 11.23
CA ARG A 156 -1.36 -18.81 10.13
C ARG A 156 -1.53 -17.99 8.85
N PHE A 157 -2.72 -17.46 8.61
CA PHE A 157 -3.02 -16.65 7.44
C PHE A 157 -3.64 -15.31 7.83
N GLN A 158 -3.10 -14.23 7.26
CA GLN A 158 -3.65 -12.88 7.40
C GLN A 158 -3.80 -12.27 5.99
N PRO A 159 -5.03 -12.10 5.48
CA PRO A 159 -5.26 -11.42 4.22
C PRO A 159 -4.78 -9.97 4.29
N ALA A 160 -4.47 -9.40 3.11
CA ALA A 160 -4.16 -7.98 3.00
C ALA A 160 -5.30 -7.11 3.57
N THR A 161 -4.94 -5.98 4.17
CA THR A 161 -5.88 -5.00 4.75
C THR A 161 -7.10 -4.69 3.88
N PRO A 162 -7.01 -4.36 2.57
CA PRO A 162 -8.19 -4.08 1.76
C PRO A 162 -9.15 -5.28 1.68
N THR A 163 -8.64 -6.51 1.69
CA THR A 163 -9.45 -7.72 1.70
C THR A 163 -10.10 -7.92 3.08
N PHE A 164 -9.29 -7.96 4.13
CA PHE A 164 -9.76 -8.23 5.50
C PHE A 164 -10.77 -7.18 5.99
N LEU A 165 -10.57 -5.91 5.60
CA LEU A 165 -11.44 -4.80 5.98
C LEU A 165 -12.82 -4.85 5.30
N ASN A 166 -12.87 -5.22 4.01
CA ASN A 166 -14.01 -4.94 3.12
C ASN A 166 -14.88 -6.15 2.77
N CYS A 167 -14.37 -7.39 2.84
CA CYS A 167 -15.15 -8.58 2.48
C CYS A 167 -16.51 -8.60 3.22
N GLY A 168 -17.60 -9.03 2.57
CA GLY A 168 -18.91 -9.19 3.20
C GLY A 168 -19.63 -7.91 3.68
N LYS A 169 -19.00 -6.73 3.65
CA LYS A 169 -19.65 -5.45 3.97
C LYS A 169 -20.42 -4.93 2.75
N GLN A 170 -21.61 -4.38 2.97
CA GLN A 170 -22.43 -3.75 1.94
C GLN A 170 -21.80 -2.44 1.45
N GLN A 171 -21.42 -1.56 2.39
CA GLN A 171 -20.67 -0.34 2.10
C GLN A 171 -19.18 -0.65 2.18
N ARG A 172 -18.57 -0.93 1.04
CA ARG A 172 -17.17 -1.41 0.99
C ARG A 172 -16.32 -0.69 -0.06
N GLY A 173 -15.01 -0.65 0.21
CA GLY A 173 -14.02 -0.38 -0.81
C GLY A 173 -13.71 -1.60 -1.68
N GLU A 174 -12.66 -1.48 -2.49
CA GLU A 174 -12.14 -2.61 -3.27
C GLU A 174 -11.33 -3.57 -2.39
N LEU A 175 -11.24 -4.83 -2.84
CA LEU A 175 -10.44 -5.86 -2.16
C LEU A 175 -8.95 -5.79 -2.55
N VAL A 176 -8.64 -5.06 -3.62
CA VAL A 176 -7.29 -4.78 -4.13
C VAL A 176 -7.05 -3.27 -4.06
N SER A 177 -5.87 -2.87 -3.60
CA SER A 177 -5.54 -1.46 -3.38
C SER A 177 -4.14 -1.05 -3.82
N CYS A 178 -3.45 -1.87 -4.62
CA CYS A 178 -2.12 -1.55 -5.15
C CYS A 178 -2.13 -1.72 -6.67
N PHE A 179 -1.75 -0.66 -7.40
CA PHE A 179 -1.83 -0.61 -8.85
C PHE A 179 -0.55 -0.03 -9.45
N LEU A 180 -0.16 -0.54 -10.61
CA LEU A 180 0.99 -0.07 -11.37
C LEU A 180 0.49 0.29 -12.78
N LEU A 181 0.76 1.51 -13.22
CA LEU A 181 0.28 2.03 -14.49
C LEU A 181 1.44 2.56 -15.32
N ARG A 182 1.51 2.12 -16.58
CA ARG A 182 2.41 2.67 -17.57
C ARG A 182 1.83 3.95 -18.18
N ILE A 183 2.70 4.92 -18.46
CA ILE A 183 2.35 6.11 -19.25
C ILE A 183 3.13 6.06 -20.56
N GLU A 184 2.44 6.28 -21.68
CA GLU A 184 3.03 6.36 -23.02
C GLU A 184 3.28 7.81 -23.40
N ASP A 185 4.19 8.05 -24.36
CA ASP A 185 4.66 9.39 -24.75
C ASP A 185 3.67 10.18 -25.64
N ASN A 186 2.45 10.35 -25.15
CA ASN A 186 1.40 11.15 -25.80
C ASN A 186 0.39 11.71 -24.78
N MET A 187 -0.36 12.72 -25.20
CA MET A 187 -1.27 13.44 -24.30
C MET A 187 -2.47 12.60 -23.86
N GLU A 188 -2.94 11.69 -24.71
CA GLU A 188 -4.04 10.79 -24.39
C GLU A 188 -3.68 9.88 -23.22
N SER A 189 -2.47 9.31 -23.23
CA SER A 189 -1.96 8.46 -22.15
C SER A 189 -1.74 9.25 -20.86
N ILE A 190 -1.16 10.45 -20.94
CA ILE A 190 -1.00 11.35 -19.77
C ILE A 190 -2.38 11.71 -19.18
N GLY A 191 -3.35 12.09 -20.00
CA GLY A 191 -4.71 12.40 -19.55
C GLY A 191 -5.40 11.21 -18.88
N ARG A 192 -5.20 9.99 -19.43
CA ARG A 192 -5.69 8.75 -18.82
C ARG A 192 -4.98 8.43 -17.51
N ALA A 193 -3.68 8.69 -17.38
CA ALA A 193 -2.93 8.46 -16.15
C ALA A 193 -3.47 9.32 -15.00
N VAL A 194 -3.68 10.62 -15.25
CA VAL A 194 -4.29 11.55 -14.28
C VAL A 194 -5.71 11.11 -13.92
N ASN A 195 -6.53 10.75 -14.92
CA ASN A 195 -7.88 10.23 -14.65
C ASN A 195 -7.85 8.95 -13.80
N SER A 196 -6.94 8.02 -14.11
CA SER A 196 -6.78 6.77 -13.38
C SER A 196 -6.33 7.01 -11.94
N ALA A 197 -5.41 7.96 -11.72
CA ALA A 197 -5.02 8.40 -10.37
C ALA A 197 -6.26 8.85 -9.57
N LEU A 198 -7.11 9.70 -10.15
CA LEU A 198 -8.35 10.15 -9.49
C LEU A 198 -9.31 8.99 -9.16
N GLN A 199 -9.53 8.07 -10.11
CA GLN A 199 -10.49 6.97 -9.94
C GLN A 199 -10.02 5.90 -8.96
N LEU A 200 -8.73 5.61 -8.93
CA LEU A 200 -8.15 4.60 -8.03
C LEU A 200 -7.92 5.18 -6.63
N SER A 201 -7.42 6.41 -6.53
CA SER A 201 -7.15 7.09 -5.25
C SER A 201 -8.44 7.33 -4.46
N LYS A 202 -9.55 7.72 -5.11
CA LYS A 202 -10.85 7.92 -4.41
C LYS A 202 -11.36 6.63 -3.74
N ARG A 203 -10.89 5.46 -4.19
CA ARG A 203 -11.24 4.14 -3.62
C ARG A 203 -10.18 3.61 -2.64
N GLY A 204 -9.19 4.42 -2.27
CA GLY A 204 -8.12 4.05 -1.35
C GLY A 204 -6.99 3.23 -2.00
N GLY A 205 -6.86 3.26 -3.32
CA GLY A 205 -5.78 2.60 -4.03
C GLY A 205 -4.47 3.41 -3.97
N GLY A 206 -3.36 2.75 -3.64
CA GLY A 206 -2.02 3.24 -3.89
C GLY A 206 -1.62 2.94 -5.34
N VAL A 207 -1.12 3.94 -6.07
CA VAL A 207 -0.85 3.82 -7.50
C VAL A 207 0.56 4.29 -7.84
N ALA A 208 1.33 3.44 -8.52
CA ALA A 208 2.64 3.77 -9.06
C ALA A 208 2.57 4.01 -10.57
N PHE A 209 3.28 5.02 -11.07
CA PHE A 209 3.35 5.36 -12.49
C PHE A 209 4.76 5.23 -13.06
N LEU A 210 4.88 4.66 -14.25
CA LEU A 210 6.13 4.66 -15.02
C LEU A 210 6.24 5.95 -15.84
N LEU A 211 7.30 6.72 -15.61
CA LEU A 211 7.57 7.96 -16.35
C LEU A 211 8.65 7.82 -17.41
N SER A 212 9.40 6.71 -17.42
CA SER A 212 10.58 6.51 -18.27
C SER A 212 10.33 6.58 -19.78
N ASN A 213 9.08 6.41 -20.24
CA ASN A 213 8.73 6.52 -21.66
C ASN A 213 8.53 7.97 -22.10
N LEU A 214 8.23 8.89 -21.18
CA LEU A 214 7.94 10.28 -21.53
C LEU A 214 9.19 10.96 -22.09
N ARG A 215 9.04 11.70 -23.19
CA ARG A 215 10.16 12.44 -23.78
C ARG A 215 10.72 13.49 -22.81
N GLU A 216 12.04 13.67 -22.87
CA GLU A 216 12.77 14.52 -21.93
C GLU A 216 12.46 16.02 -22.06
N ALA A 217 12.82 16.81 -21.06
CA ALA A 217 12.78 18.26 -21.15
C ALA A 217 13.70 18.78 -22.28
N GLY A 218 13.13 19.57 -23.20
CA GLY A 218 13.78 20.05 -24.41
C GLY A 218 13.60 19.16 -25.64
N ALA A 219 12.92 18.01 -25.53
CA ALA A 219 12.58 17.19 -26.70
C ALA A 219 11.65 17.93 -27.68
N PRO A 220 11.66 17.59 -28.98
CA PRO A 220 10.79 18.25 -29.96
C PRO A 220 9.32 17.82 -29.84
N ILE A 221 8.41 18.72 -30.18
CA ILE A 221 6.97 18.45 -30.30
C ILE A 221 6.53 18.88 -31.69
N LYS A 222 5.85 17.98 -32.42
CA LYS A 222 5.45 18.22 -33.82
C LYS A 222 6.62 18.71 -34.71
N ARG A 223 7.82 18.17 -34.48
CA ARG A 223 9.10 18.53 -35.15
C ARG A 223 9.63 19.94 -34.84
N ILE A 224 9.03 20.65 -33.90
CA ILE A 224 9.53 21.93 -33.39
C ILE A 224 10.45 21.62 -32.21
N GLU A 225 11.71 22.02 -32.33
CA GLU A 225 12.78 21.79 -31.36
C GLU A 225 12.54 22.50 -30.02
N ASN A 226 13.05 21.94 -28.93
CA ASN A 226 13.05 22.54 -27.58
C ASN A 226 11.67 22.88 -26.98
N GLN A 227 10.66 22.04 -27.20
CA GLN A 227 9.27 22.30 -26.78
C GLN A 227 8.79 21.46 -25.57
N SER A 228 9.31 20.26 -25.37
CA SER A 228 8.89 19.41 -24.25
C SER A 228 9.31 19.98 -22.90
N SER A 229 8.40 19.90 -21.92
CA SER A 229 8.66 20.31 -20.54
C SER A 229 9.15 19.16 -19.64
N GLY A 230 9.28 17.95 -20.18
CA GLY A 230 9.75 16.76 -19.46
C GLY A 230 8.76 16.21 -18.43
N VAL A 231 9.27 15.42 -17.49
CA VAL A 231 8.45 14.63 -16.56
C VAL A 231 7.85 15.42 -15.39
N ILE A 232 8.48 16.51 -14.96
CA ILE A 232 8.09 17.24 -13.73
C ILE A 232 6.64 17.78 -13.79
N PRO A 233 6.18 18.44 -14.86
CA PRO A 233 4.78 18.88 -14.93
C PRO A 233 3.77 17.73 -14.85
N VAL A 234 4.13 16.54 -15.37
CA VAL A 234 3.29 15.35 -15.25
C VAL A 234 3.25 14.85 -13.80
N MET A 235 4.40 14.82 -13.10
CA MET A 235 4.45 14.54 -11.67
C MET A 235 3.56 15.50 -10.87
N LYS A 236 3.56 16.79 -11.22
CA LYS A 236 2.73 17.79 -10.54
C LYS A 236 1.24 17.51 -10.70
N MET A 237 0.79 17.20 -11.92
CA MET A 237 -0.62 16.81 -12.16
C MET A 237 -1.02 15.56 -11.38
N LEU A 238 -0.13 14.56 -11.30
CA LEU A 238 -0.37 13.35 -10.52
C LEU A 238 -0.44 13.64 -9.01
N GLU A 239 0.49 14.43 -8.47
CA GLU A 239 0.49 14.87 -7.07
C GLU A 239 -0.82 15.56 -6.69
N ASP A 240 -1.28 16.51 -7.51
CA ASP A 240 -2.52 17.24 -7.25
C ASP A 240 -3.74 16.31 -7.34
N ALA A 241 -3.73 15.35 -8.26
CA ALA A 241 -4.79 14.34 -8.37
C ALA A 241 -4.91 13.46 -7.10
N PHE A 242 -3.80 12.98 -6.55
CA PHE A 242 -3.80 12.20 -5.29
C PHE A 242 -4.19 13.04 -4.08
N SER A 243 -3.74 14.29 -4.05
CA SER A 243 -4.05 15.23 -2.95
C SER A 243 -5.55 15.57 -2.93
N TYR A 244 -6.17 15.68 -4.11
CA TYR A 244 -7.60 15.92 -4.25
C TYR A 244 -8.45 14.69 -3.91
N ALA A 245 -8.12 13.53 -4.50
CA ALA A 245 -8.90 12.30 -4.38
C ALA A 245 -8.49 11.47 -3.15
N ASN A 246 -8.72 12.00 -1.94
CA ASN A 246 -8.45 11.29 -0.69
C ASN A 246 -9.56 10.28 -0.33
N GLN A 247 -9.23 9.26 0.48
CA GLN A 247 -10.12 8.15 0.83
C GLN A 247 -11.22 8.57 1.81
N LEU A 248 -12.20 9.37 1.36
CA LEU A 248 -13.32 9.86 2.18
C LEU A 248 -12.87 10.50 3.51
N GLY A 249 -11.76 11.24 3.48
CA GLY A 249 -11.18 11.88 4.67
C GLY A 249 -10.42 10.96 5.64
N ALA A 250 -10.31 9.65 5.36
CA ALA A 250 -9.63 8.72 6.25
C ALA A 250 -8.10 8.69 6.06
N ARG A 251 -7.61 8.84 4.82
CA ARG A 251 -6.18 8.84 4.45
C ARG A 251 -5.91 9.68 3.20
N GLN A 252 -4.74 10.32 3.16
CA GLN A 252 -4.22 10.95 1.95
C GLN A 252 -4.01 9.90 0.86
N GLY A 253 -4.33 10.24 -0.39
CA GLY A 253 -4.02 9.39 -1.54
C GLY A 253 -2.51 9.18 -1.65
N ALA A 254 -2.09 7.96 -1.99
CA ALA A 254 -0.68 7.61 -2.02
C ALA A 254 -0.25 7.25 -3.45
N GLY A 255 0.74 7.98 -3.95
CA GLY A 255 1.25 7.82 -5.31
C GLY A 255 2.75 7.62 -5.34
N ALA A 256 3.22 6.84 -6.30
CA ALA A 256 4.65 6.70 -6.61
C ALA A 256 4.90 6.95 -8.09
N VAL A 257 6.12 7.37 -8.42
CA VAL A 257 6.58 7.51 -9.80
C VAL A 257 7.96 6.86 -9.93
N TYR A 258 8.12 6.06 -10.98
CA TYR A 258 9.38 5.40 -11.31
C TYR A 258 10.00 6.03 -12.56
N LEU A 259 11.30 6.31 -12.49
CA LEU A 259 12.09 6.82 -13.60
C LEU A 259 13.39 6.01 -13.73
N HIS A 260 13.77 5.71 -14.97
CA HIS A 260 15.00 5.00 -15.27
C HIS A 260 16.24 5.89 -15.07
N ALA A 261 17.32 5.36 -14.50
CA ALA A 261 18.52 6.13 -14.18
C ALA A 261 19.17 6.79 -15.41
N HIS A 262 19.14 6.11 -16.56
CA HIS A 262 19.65 6.63 -17.84
C HIS A 262 18.67 7.56 -18.58
N HIS A 263 17.60 8.02 -17.93
CA HIS A 263 16.67 8.99 -18.51
C HIS A 263 17.25 10.43 -18.41
N PRO A 264 17.11 11.30 -19.42
CA PRO A 264 17.75 12.63 -19.41
C PRO A 264 17.26 13.59 -18.32
N ASP A 265 16.05 13.37 -17.79
CA ASP A 265 15.48 14.15 -16.67
C ASP A 265 15.85 13.59 -15.28
N ILE A 266 16.71 12.58 -15.15
CA ILE A 266 16.98 11.89 -13.87
C ILE A 266 17.40 12.84 -12.73
N LEU A 267 18.29 13.79 -12.98
CA LEU A 267 18.73 14.73 -11.95
C LEU A 267 17.60 15.68 -11.54
N ARG A 268 16.83 16.18 -12.51
CA ARG A 268 15.68 17.06 -12.26
C ARG A 268 14.57 16.34 -11.49
N PHE A 269 14.37 15.06 -11.80
CA PHE A 269 13.44 14.18 -11.10
C PHE A 269 13.83 14.02 -9.62
N LEU A 270 15.09 13.72 -9.35
CA LEU A 270 15.64 13.63 -8.00
C LEU A 270 15.56 14.97 -7.24
N ASP A 271 15.84 16.08 -7.91
CA ASP A 271 15.81 17.43 -7.32
C ASP A 271 14.41 17.85 -6.84
N THR A 272 13.33 17.23 -7.32
CA THR A 272 11.95 17.53 -6.85
C THR A 272 11.73 17.27 -5.37
N LYS A 273 12.57 16.43 -4.74
CA LYS A 273 12.51 16.09 -3.31
C LYS A 273 13.39 16.92 -2.41
N ARG A 274 14.26 17.78 -2.97
CA ARG A 274 15.04 18.71 -2.14
C ARG A 274 14.12 19.69 -1.42
N GLU A 275 14.40 19.94 -0.15
CA GLU A 275 13.67 20.95 0.63
C GLU A 275 13.79 22.36 0.04
N ASN A 276 14.97 22.69 -0.50
CA ASN A 276 15.29 23.99 -1.08
C ASN A 276 14.91 24.13 -2.57
N ALA A 277 14.09 23.23 -3.11
CA ALA A 277 13.63 23.33 -4.50
C ALA A 277 12.60 24.47 -4.69
N ASP A 278 12.58 25.08 -5.88
CA ASP A 278 11.52 26.02 -6.30
C ASP A 278 10.14 25.36 -6.16
N GLU A 279 9.16 26.11 -5.67
CA GLU A 279 7.80 25.61 -5.41
C GLU A 279 7.11 25.02 -6.64
N LYS A 280 7.44 25.49 -7.85
CA LYS A 280 6.91 24.95 -9.11
C LYS A 280 7.49 23.58 -9.47
N ILE A 281 8.64 23.22 -8.92
CA ILE A 281 9.35 21.96 -9.19
C ILE A 281 9.18 20.98 -8.03
N ARG A 282 8.90 21.48 -6.82
CA ARG A 282 8.81 20.69 -5.61
C ARG A 282 7.60 19.74 -5.62
N ILE A 283 7.89 18.46 -5.32
CA ILE A 283 6.89 17.39 -5.21
C ILE A 283 6.93 16.85 -3.77
N LYS A 284 5.89 17.16 -3.00
CA LYS A 284 5.78 16.88 -1.56
C LYS A 284 5.31 15.44 -1.30
N THR A 285 4.25 14.97 -1.97
CA THR A 285 3.54 13.74 -1.56
C THR A 285 3.85 12.50 -2.40
N LEU A 286 4.23 12.66 -3.67
CA LEU A 286 4.59 11.49 -4.49
C LEU A 286 5.90 10.86 -4.00
N SER A 287 5.92 9.54 -3.90
CA SER A 287 7.13 8.77 -3.65
C SER A 287 7.93 8.61 -4.94
N LEU A 288 9.26 8.59 -4.84
CA LEU A 288 10.14 8.43 -5.99
C LEU A 288 10.70 7.01 -6.03
N GLY A 289 10.80 6.44 -7.21
CA GLY A 289 11.54 5.21 -7.46
C GLY A 289 12.49 5.37 -8.65
N VAL A 290 13.64 4.74 -8.57
CA VAL A 290 14.65 4.74 -9.63
C VAL A 290 14.93 3.32 -10.07
N VAL A 291 14.86 3.09 -11.38
CA VAL A 291 15.27 1.83 -12.02
C VAL A 291 16.72 1.96 -12.42
N ILE A 292 17.59 1.09 -11.89
CA ILE A 292 19.04 1.15 -12.07
C ILE A 292 19.53 -0.15 -12.72
N PRO A 293 20.06 -0.10 -13.95
CA PRO A 293 20.70 -1.25 -14.59
C PRO A 293 22.13 -1.49 -14.10
N ASP A 294 22.67 -2.69 -14.34
CA ASP A 294 24.01 -3.11 -13.91
C ASP A 294 25.10 -2.18 -14.50
N ILE A 295 24.95 -1.71 -15.75
CA ILE A 295 25.91 -0.81 -16.41
C ILE A 295 26.16 0.47 -15.61
N THR A 296 25.17 1.00 -14.89
CA THR A 296 25.34 2.19 -14.06
C THR A 296 26.37 1.97 -12.96
N PHE A 297 26.41 0.78 -12.36
CA PHE A 297 27.40 0.41 -11.35
C PHE A 297 28.79 0.23 -11.93
N HIS A 298 28.91 -0.39 -13.10
CA HIS A 298 30.19 -0.51 -13.80
C HIS A 298 30.80 0.86 -14.09
N LEU A 299 30.00 1.79 -14.61
CA LEU A 299 30.43 3.16 -14.87
C LEU A 299 30.86 3.88 -13.58
N ALA A 300 30.10 3.75 -12.49
CA ALA A 300 30.45 4.39 -11.21
C ALA A 300 31.72 3.81 -10.58
N LYS A 301 31.94 2.50 -10.71
CA LYS A 301 33.15 1.80 -10.25
C LYS A 301 34.39 2.37 -10.94
N GLU A 302 34.30 2.62 -12.23
CA GLU A 302 35.39 3.14 -13.07
C GLU A 302 35.47 4.68 -13.07
N ASN A 303 34.58 5.36 -12.33
CA ASN A 303 34.45 6.82 -12.35
C ASN A 303 34.19 7.40 -13.76
N ALA A 304 33.47 6.64 -14.58
CA ALA A 304 33.14 6.99 -15.95
C ALA A 304 31.90 7.91 -16.05
N GLN A 305 31.69 8.45 -17.25
CA GLN A 305 30.49 9.21 -17.58
C GLN A 305 29.32 8.26 -17.87
N MET A 306 28.15 8.61 -17.33
CA MET A 306 26.87 7.96 -17.59
C MET A 306 26.13 8.70 -18.70
N ALA A 307 26.00 8.05 -19.86
CA ALA A 307 25.13 8.50 -20.94
C ALA A 307 23.64 8.39 -20.56
N LEU A 308 22.89 9.45 -20.81
CA LEU A 308 21.43 9.53 -20.72
C LEU A 308 20.85 9.63 -22.12
N PHE A 309 19.94 8.75 -22.51
CA PHE A 309 19.46 8.69 -23.89
C PHE A 309 18.04 9.26 -24.02
N SER A 310 17.81 10.07 -25.05
CA SER A 310 16.48 10.64 -25.32
C SER A 310 15.45 9.55 -25.62
N PRO A 311 14.37 9.41 -24.82
CA PRO A 311 13.29 8.46 -25.12
C PRO A 311 12.65 8.71 -26.48
N TYR A 312 12.55 9.98 -26.87
CA TYR A 312 11.99 10.39 -28.15
C TYR A 312 12.79 9.89 -29.35
N ASP A 313 14.13 9.96 -29.28
CA ASP A 313 14.97 9.47 -30.36
C ASP A 313 15.03 7.93 -30.35
N VAL A 314 15.12 7.34 -29.16
CA VAL A 314 15.12 5.88 -28.95
C VAL A 314 13.88 5.23 -29.58
N GLU A 315 12.68 5.77 -29.31
CA GLU A 315 11.44 5.22 -29.87
C GLU A 315 11.41 5.28 -31.40
N ARG A 316 11.98 6.34 -31.99
CA ARG A 316 12.04 6.50 -33.45
C ARG A 316 13.04 5.58 -34.13
N VAL A 317 14.16 5.29 -33.47
CA VAL A 317 15.21 4.44 -34.02
C VAL A 317 14.87 2.96 -33.84
N TYR A 318 14.39 2.59 -32.66
CA TYR A 318 14.16 1.18 -32.28
C TYR A 318 12.70 0.74 -32.45
N GLY A 319 11.76 1.66 -32.66
CA GLY A 319 10.33 1.35 -32.73
C GLY A 319 9.73 0.86 -31.40
N LYS A 320 10.42 1.12 -30.27
CA LYS A 320 10.01 0.70 -28.92
C LYS A 320 10.17 1.86 -27.94
N PRO A 321 9.22 2.05 -27.00
CA PRO A 321 9.39 3.01 -25.92
C PRO A 321 10.67 2.73 -25.12
N PHE A 322 11.25 3.79 -24.55
CA PHE A 322 12.53 3.72 -23.85
C PHE A 322 12.60 2.62 -22.78
N ALA A 323 11.56 2.48 -21.96
CA ALA A 323 11.53 1.52 -20.86
C ALA A 323 11.36 0.06 -21.31
N ASP A 324 11.15 -0.19 -22.60
CA ASP A 324 11.01 -1.54 -23.17
C ASP A 324 12.32 -2.02 -23.84
N ILE A 325 13.39 -1.25 -23.75
CA ILE A 325 14.72 -1.60 -24.26
C ILE A 325 15.63 -1.98 -23.08
N ALA A 326 16.47 -3.00 -23.29
CA ALA A 326 17.49 -3.41 -22.33
C ALA A 326 18.68 -2.46 -22.37
N ILE A 327 18.72 -1.47 -21.48
CA ILE A 327 19.75 -0.42 -21.51
C ILE A 327 21.16 -0.98 -21.32
N SER A 328 21.35 -1.96 -20.43
CA SER A 328 22.67 -2.61 -20.26
C SER A 328 23.14 -3.35 -21.51
N GLU A 329 22.24 -4.05 -22.22
CA GLU A 329 22.59 -4.84 -23.39
C GLU A 329 22.93 -3.96 -24.60
N HIS A 330 22.21 -2.84 -24.75
CA HIS A 330 22.37 -1.92 -25.88
C HIS A 330 23.20 -0.68 -25.54
N TYR A 331 23.89 -0.64 -24.40
CA TYR A 331 24.52 0.59 -23.92
C TYR A 331 25.50 1.19 -24.94
N ASP A 332 26.46 0.38 -25.41
CA ASP A 332 27.49 0.83 -26.35
C ASP A 332 26.89 1.16 -27.73
N GLU A 333 25.89 0.40 -28.18
CA GLU A 333 25.15 0.66 -29.42
C GLU A 333 24.41 2.00 -29.37
N LEU A 334 23.71 2.26 -28.27
CA LEU A 334 23.00 3.51 -28.02
C LEU A 334 23.99 4.67 -27.98
N VAL A 335 25.14 4.53 -27.30
CA VAL A 335 26.20 5.56 -27.25
C VAL A 335 26.73 5.87 -28.64
N ALA A 336 27.01 4.85 -29.46
CA ALA A 336 27.56 5.00 -30.80
C ALA A 336 26.56 5.58 -31.84
N ASP A 337 25.25 5.41 -31.64
CA ASP A 337 24.25 5.83 -32.64
C ASP A 337 24.00 7.35 -32.65
N GLU A 338 24.61 8.07 -33.60
CA GLU A 338 24.50 9.53 -33.74
C GLU A 338 23.05 10.07 -33.87
N ARG A 339 22.08 9.22 -34.23
CA ARG A 339 20.67 9.60 -34.34
C ARG A 339 20.00 9.78 -32.98
N ILE A 340 20.61 9.28 -31.90
CA ILE A 340 20.09 9.33 -30.54
C ILE A 340 20.83 10.43 -29.79
N ARG A 341 20.11 11.45 -29.31
CA ARG A 341 20.73 12.49 -28.49
C ARG A 341 21.09 11.93 -27.12
N LYS A 342 22.29 12.29 -26.65
CA LYS A 342 22.79 11.95 -25.32
C LYS A 342 23.08 13.18 -24.49
N LYS A 343 22.84 13.06 -23.19
CA LYS A 343 23.48 13.88 -22.16
C LYS A 343 24.42 13.00 -21.34
N TYR A 344 25.38 13.61 -20.68
CA TYR A 344 26.33 12.88 -19.85
C TYR A 344 26.39 13.49 -18.45
N LEU A 345 26.56 12.64 -17.45
CA LEU A 345 26.85 13.03 -16.07
C LEU A 345 27.85 12.05 -15.46
N ASN A 346 28.51 12.41 -14.35
CA ASN A 346 29.38 11.47 -13.64
C ASN A 346 28.54 10.42 -12.88
N ALA A 347 28.80 9.13 -13.13
CA ALA A 347 28.02 8.04 -12.54
C ALA A 347 28.14 7.97 -11.00
N ARG A 348 29.29 8.33 -10.43
CA ARG A 348 29.50 8.37 -8.98
C ARG A 348 28.75 9.52 -8.33
N ASP A 349 28.72 10.68 -8.97
CA ASP A 349 27.95 11.84 -8.52
C ASP A 349 26.44 11.53 -8.52
N PHE A 350 25.95 10.75 -9.49
CA PHE A 350 24.57 10.27 -9.50
C PHE A 350 24.25 9.43 -8.25
N PHE A 351 25.08 8.44 -7.90
CA PHE A 351 24.87 7.65 -6.68
C PHE A 351 25.01 8.47 -5.40
N GLN A 352 25.93 9.43 -5.36
CA GLN A 352 26.04 10.36 -4.24
C GLN A 352 24.74 11.15 -4.06
N ARG A 353 24.21 11.71 -5.15
CA ARG A 353 22.94 12.45 -5.16
C ARG A 353 21.77 11.58 -4.71
N LEU A 354 21.74 10.32 -5.16
CA LEU A 354 20.74 9.33 -4.76
C LEU A 354 20.74 9.10 -3.25
N ALA A 355 21.93 8.91 -2.67
CA ALA A 355 22.11 8.65 -1.23
C ALA A 355 21.78 9.88 -0.37
N GLU A 356 22.14 11.09 -0.80
CA GLU A 356 21.76 12.33 -0.12
C GLU A 356 20.24 12.46 0.03
N ILE A 357 19.49 12.18 -1.04
CA ILE A 357 18.01 12.29 -1.03
C ILE A 357 17.38 11.17 -0.18
N GLN A 358 17.95 9.96 -0.24
CA GLN A 358 17.54 8.86 0.65
C GLN A 358 17.77 9.20 2.12
N PHE A 359 18.89 9.85 2.44
CA PHE A 359 19.19 10.29 3.79
C PHE A 359 18.18 11.34 4.29
N GLU A 360 17.79 12.28 3.44
CA GLU A 360 16.84 13.35 3.78
C GLU A 360 15.38 12.85 3.87
N SER A 361 14.98 11.89 3.01
CA SER A 361 13.55 11.61 2.78
C SER A 361 13.14 10.13 2.81
N GLY A 362 14.09 9.20 2.96
CA GLY A 362 13.86 7.74 2.93
C GLY A 362 13.69 7.15 1.53
N TYR A 363 13.48 7.98 0.50
CA TYR A 363 13.35 7.62 -0.91
C TYR A 363 14.47 8.30 -1.72
N PRO A 364 14.78 7.92 -2.97
CA PRO A 364 14.04 7.01 -3.85
C PRO A 364 14.12 5.53 -3.48
N TYR A 365 13.07 4.78 -3.85
CA TYR A 365 13.15 3.33 -4.03
C TYR A 365 14.17 2.98 -5.11
N ILE A 366 14.77 1.80 -5.01
CA ILE A 366 15.71 1.29 -6.03
C ILE A 366 15.19 -0.05 -6.55
N MET A 367 15.12 -0.16 -7.86
CA MET A 367 14.82 -1.40 -8.56
C MET A 367 15.99 -1.76 -9.47
N TYR A 368 16.68 -2.87 -9.17
CA TYR A 368 17.81 -3.33 -9.95
C TYR A 368 17.33 -4.05 -11.22
N GLU A 369 17.29 -3.31 -12.33
CA GLU A 369 16.59 -3.71 -13.55
C GLU A 369 17.05 -5.08 -14.05
N ASP A 370 18.36 -5.25 -14.21
CA ASP A 370 18.93 -6.45 -14.82
C ASP A 370 18.84 -7.65 -13.90
N THR A 371 18.98 -7.44 -12.58
CA THR A 371 18.76 -8.51 -11.60
C THR A 371 17.32 -9.01 -11.67
N VAL A 372 16.35 -8.08 -11.71
CA VAL A 372 14.92 -8.43 -11.80
C VAL A 372 14.61 -9.15 -13.11
N ASN A 373 15.05 -8.61 -14.25
CA ASN A 373 14.74 -9.19 -15.56
C ASN A 373 15.46 -10.52 -15.81
N ARG A 374 16.68 -10.70 -15.31
CA ARG A 374 17.41 -11.97 -15.41
C ARG A 374 16.73 -13.09 -14.61
N ALA A 375 16.11 -12.75 -13.48
CA ALA A 375 15.39 -13.70 -12.64
C ALA A 375 13.91 -13.87 -13.04
N ASN A 376 13.39 -13.00 -13.91
CA ASN A 376 11.99 -13.01 -14.31
C ASN A 376 11.67 -14.25 -15.18
N PRO A 377 10.76 -15.15 -14.74
CA PRO A 377 10.39 -16.32 -15.53
C PRO A 377 9.36 -16.03 -16.64
N ILE A 378 8.86 -14.79 -16.73
CA ILE A 378 7.78 -14.40 -17.64
C ILE A 378 8.32 -13.65 -18.85
N ALA A 379 7.80 -13.95 -20.03
CA ALA A 379 8.15 -13.25 -21.27
C ALA A 379 7.85 -11.73 -21.17
N GLY A 380 8.79 -10.92 -21.63
CA GLY A 380 8.74 -9.45 -21.53
C GLY A 380 9.75 -8.90 -20.51
N ARG A 381 9.71 -7.59 -20.30
CA ARG A 381 10.57 -6.90 -19.33
C ARG A 381 9.76 -6.28 -18.22
N ILE A 382 10.34 -6.23 -17.03
CA ILE A 382 9.85 -5.51 -15.86
C ILE A 382 10.61 -4.19 -15.79
N ASN A 383 9.88 -3.07 -15.79
CA ASN A 383 10.46 -1.73 -15.90
C ASN A 383 9.92 -0.72 -14.89
N MET A 384 9.14 -1.17 -13.91
CA MET A 384 8.70 -0.38 -12.77
C MET A 384 8.39 -1.29 -11.58
N SER A 385 8.07 -0.68 -10.43
CA SER A 385 7.60 -1.39 -9.24
C SER A 385 6.44 -0.62 -8.58
N ASN A 386 5.92 -1.12 -7.45
CA ASN A 386 4.83 -0.52 -6.70
C ASN A 386 5.28 0.63 -5.78
N LEU A 387 4.30 1.27 -5.14
CA LEU A 387 4.50 2.22 -4.04
C LEU A 387 5.10 1.53 -2.81
#